data_AF-A0A4Q7YF68-F1
#
_entry.id   AF-A0A4Q7YF68-F1
#
_cell.length_a   1.000
_cell.length_b   1.000
_cell.length_c   1.000
_cell.angle_alpha   90.00
_cell.angle_beta   90.00
_cell.angle_gamma   90.00
#
_symmetry.space_group_name_H-M   'P 1'
#
loop_
_entity.id
_entity.type
_entity.pdbx_description
1 polymer ?
#
loop_
_entity_poly.entity_id
_entity_poly.type
_entity_poly.pdbx_seq_one_letter_code
_entity_poly.pdbx_strand_id
1 'polypeptide(L)'
;MSEHVRLLLCKTCGSLEELPDYEGDPRNDYLLDALVKRHPDHIAHPMMRVEKKHWDSPSTKDAIIAQIREKTGHTGLDPAFYNAKNTFQEDAHSCWQKHLRNPGCNDYKTASKRLTPDTAAERKAAGLPKYRSAQDRYLCEFCPVHSLVVQAAREKAGLYK
;
A
#
# COMPACT_ATOMS: atom_id res chain seq x y z
N MET A 1 6.80 18.98 8.23
CA MET A 1 6.46 17.62 8.69
C MET A 1 7.12 16.66 7.72
N SER A 2 7.95 15.73 8.19
CA SER A 2 8.56 14.72 7.33
C SER A 2 7.51 13.68 6.94
N GLU A 3 7.32 13.45 5.64
CA GLU A 3 6.52 12.31 5.16
C GLU A 3 7.29 11.02 5.42
N HIS A 4 6.59 9.96 5.84
CA HIS A 4 7.19 8.64 6.07
C HIS A 4 6.56 7.56 5.18
N VAL A 5 7.28 6.46 5.03
CA VAL A 5 6.82 5.20 4.44
C VAL A 5 7.06 4.12 5.47
N ARG A 6 6.16 3.15 5.53
CA ARG A 6 6.25 1.98 6.41
C ARG A 6 6.63 0.78 5.59
N LEU A 7 7.54 -0.04 6.10
CA LEU A 7 8.04 -1.23 5.43
C LEU A 7 7.66 -2.46 6.24
N LEU A 8 6.98 -3.41 5.59
CA LEU A 8 6.59 -4.68 6.18
C LEU A 8 7.42 -5.80 5.57
N LEU A 9 8.25 -6.44 6.39
CA LEU A 9 9.07 -7.57 5.98
C LEU A 9 8.40 -8.90 6.37
N CYS A 10 8.23 -9.80 5.41
CA CYS A 10 7.85 -11.18 5.65
C CYS A 10 9.10 -12.06 5.67
N LYS A 11 9.39 -12.78 6.76
CA LYS A 11 10.55 -13.68 6.83
C LYS A 11 10.36 -14.99 6.09
N THR A 12 9.12 -15.47 6.00
CA THR A 12 8.82 -16.77 5.39
C THR A 12 8.97 -16.74 3.87
N CYS A 13 8.48 -15.67 3.21
CA CYS A 13 8.62 -15.50 1.77
C CYS A 13 9.52 -14.33 1.35
N GLY A 14 10.24 -13.71 2.30
CA GLY A 14 11.16 -12.59 2.10
C GLY A 14 10.63 -11.37 1.37
N SER A 15 9.30 -11.17 1.29
CA SER A 15 8.73 -9.97 0.69
C SER A 15 8.96 -8.77 1.58
N LEU A 16 9.29 -7.64 0.95
CA LEU A 16 9.36 -6.33 1.60
C LEU A 16 8.25 -5.47 0.99
N GLU A 17 7.17 -5.24 1.72
CA GLU A 17 6.02 -4.47 1.24
C GLU A 17 6.11 -3.00 1.68
N GLU A 18 5.82 -2.09 0.75
CA GLU A 18 5.72 -0.66 1.02
C GLU A 18 4.29 -0.25 1.40
N LEU A 19 4.17 0.47 2.51
CA LEU A 19 2.91 0.99 3.03
C LEU A 19 2.98 2.51 3.24
N PRO A 20 1.95 3.28 2.87
CA PRO A 20 1.84 4.68 3.27
C PRO A 20 1.91 4.84 4.78
N ASP A 21 2.38 5.98 5.26
CA ASP A 21 2.34 6.31 6.69
C ASP A 21 0.93 6.21 7.27
N TYR A 22 0.84 5.86 8.55
CA TYR A 22 -0.42 5.75 9.28
C TYR A 22 -0.18 6.00 10.76
N GLU A 23 -0.85 7.02 11.30
CA GLU A 23 -0.73 7.44 12.72
C GLU A 23 -2.01 7.17 13.53
N GLY A 24 -2.95 6.37 13.00
CA GLY A 24 -4.21 6.02 13.68
C GLY A 24 -4.14 4.72 14.50
N ASP A 25 -5.29 4.29 15.02
CA ASP A 25 -5.43 2.98 15.67
C ASP A 25 -5.03 1.87 14.69
N PRO A 26 -4.04 1.01 15.02
CA PRO A 26 -3.59 -0.07 14.14
C PRO A 26 -4.70 -1.00 13.63
N ARG A 27 -5.82 -1.14 14.38
CA ARG A 27 -6.99 -1.93 13.95
C ARG A 27 -7.72 -1.34 12.74
N ASN A 28 -7.50 -0.05 12.49
CA ASN A 28 -8.05 0.71 11.39
C ASN A 28 -7.06 0.87 10.22
N ASP A 29 -5.91 0.21 10.28
CA ASP A 29 -4.93 0.16 9.19
C ASP A 29 -5.25 -0.98 8.21
N TYR A 30 -6.18 -0.71 7.30
CA TYR A 30 -6.67 -1.71 6.37
C TYR A 30 -5.64 -2.14 5.32
N LEU A 31 -4.63 -1.31 5.06
CA LEU A 31 -3.56 -1.66 4.13
C LEU A 31 -2.66 -2.71 4.77
N LEU A 32 -2.35 -2.56 6.05
CA LEU A 32 -1.63 -3.57 6.82
C LEU A 32 -2.45 -4.86 6.97
N ASP A 33 -3.74 -4.78 7.33
CA ASP A 33 -4.61 -5.97 7.46
C ASP A 33 -4.67 -6.78 6.15
N ALA A 34 -4.85 -6.10 5.02
CA ALA A 34 -4.91 -6.75 3.72
C ALA A 34 -3.60 -7.44 3.33
N LEU A 35 -2.44 -6.86 3.66
CA LEU A 35 -1.14 -7.48 3.38
C LEU A 35 -0.85 -8.67 4.28
N VAL A 36 -1.13 -8.58 5.59
CA VAL A 36 -0.92 -9.68 6.54
C VAL A 36 -1.79 -10.89 6.16
N LYS A 37 -3.04 -10.67 5.73
CA LYS A 37 -3.95 -11.75 5.30
C LYS A 37 -3.51 -12.50 4.05
N ARG A 38 -2.72 -11.87 3.17
CA ARG A 38 -2.08 -12.57 2.03
C ARG A 38 -0.99 -13.54 2.46
N HIS A 39 -0.59 -13.48 3.73
CA HIS A 39 0.49 -14.25 4.32
C HIS A 39 0.05 -14.94 5.62
N PRO A 40 -1.03 -15.76 5.60
CA PRO A 40 -1.71 -16.24 6.81
C PRO A 40 -0.82 -17.08 7.74
N ASP A 41 0.20 -17.75 7.20
CA ASP A 41 1.12 -18.63 7.95
C ASP A 41 2.56 -18.09 8.02
N HIS A 42 2.77 -16.82 7.66
CA HIS A 42 4.11 -16.27 7.59
C HIS A 42 4.48 -15.42 8.81
N ILE A 43 5.78 -15.43 9.13
CA ILE A 43 6.32 -14.63 10.22
C ILE A 43 6.63 -13.22 9.70
N ALA A 44 5.86 -12.23 10.13
CA ALA A 44 6.15 -10.82 9.88
C ALA A 44 7.23 -10.29 10.85
N HIS A 45 8.11 -9.41 10.37
CA HIS A 45 9.02 -8.63 11.21
C HIS A 45 8.35 -7.31 11.65
N PRO A 46 8.87 -6.60 12.68
CA PRO A 46 8.36 -5.29 13.08
C PRO A 46 8.33 -4.32 11.89
N MET A 47 7.22 -3.62 11.74
CA MET A 47 7.03 -2.61 10.72
C MET A 47 8.04 -1.47 10.94
N MET A 48 8.87 -1.20 9.94
CA MET A 48 9.88 -0.14 10.00
C MET A 48 9.30 1.15 9.43
N ARG A 49 9.49 2.27 10.10
CA ARG A 49 9.09 3.60 9.61
C ARG A 49 10.33 4.33 9.12
N VAL A 50 10.32 4.76 7.86
CA VAL A 50 11.45 5.40 7.18
C VAL A 50 10.97 6.74 6.63
N GLU A 51 11.79 7.79 6.75
CA GLU A 51 11.46 9.05 6.09
C GLU A 51 11.43 8.87 4.58
N LYS A 52 10.33 9.31 3.95
CA LYS A 52 10.07 9.14 2.53
C LYS A 52 11.16 9.75 1.65
N LYS A 53 11.76 10.87 2.09
CA LYS A 53 12.90 11.50 1.38
C LYS A 53 14.10 10.54 1.19
N HIS A 54 14.32 9.65 2.16
CA HIS A 54 15.38 8.65 2.11
C HIS A 54 14.93 7.43 1.31
N TRP A 55 13.65 7.10 1.36
CA TRP A 55 13.08 5.99 0.60
C TRP A 55 13.00 6.26 -0.91
N ASP A 56 12.71 7.49 -1.30
CA ASP A 56 12.62 7.91 -2.71
C ASP A 56 14.00 8.08 -3.37
N SER A 57 15.07 8.15 -2.57
CA SER A 57 16.45 8.27 -3.04
C SER A 57 17.04 6.88 -3.33
N PRO A 58 17.43 6.56 -4.58
CA PRO A 58 17.89 5.22 -4.94
C PRO A 58 19.07 4.71 -4.10
N SER A 59 20.09 5.55 -3.91
CA SER A 59 21.29 5.18 -3.14
C SER A 59 20.99 4.90 -1.67
N THR A 60 20.03 5.62 -1.10
CA THR A 60 19.67 5.53 0.31
C THR A 60 18.69 4.38 0.54
N LYS A 61 17.78 4.15 -0.41
CA LYS A 61 16.91 2.96 -0.47
C LYS A 61 17.73 1.68 -0.49
N ASP A 62 18.73 1.60 -1.36
CA ASP A 62 19.62 0.43 -1.45
C ASP A 62 20.37 0.18 -0.14
N ALA A 63 20.87 1.25 0.50
CA ALA A 63 21.53 1.15 1.80
C ALA A 63 20.58 0.69 2.91
N ILE A 64 19.33 1.17 2.92
CA ILE A 64 18.30 0.73 3.88
C ILE A 64 17.99 -0.76 3.66
N ILE A 65 17.80 -1.18 2.42
CA ILE A 65 17.57 -2.60 2.08
C ILE A 65 18.77 -3.45 2.51
N ALA A 66 20.01 -3.00 2.30
CA ALA A 66 21.20 -3.68 2.76
C ALA A 66 21.25 -3.84 4.30
N GLN A 67 20.94 -2.78 5.05
CA GLN A 67 20.85 -2.86 6.51
C GLN A 67 19.76 -3.80 7.00
N ILE A 68 18.62 -3.83 6.32
CA ILE A 68 17.54 -4.80 6.61
C ILE A 68 18.07 -6.22 6.40
N ARG A 69 18.81 -6.49 5.31
CA ARG A 69 19.42 -7.81 5.06
C ARG A 69 20.36 -8.24 6.19
N GLU A 70 21.26 -7.37 6.62
CA GLU A 70 22.21 -7.67 7.70
C GLU A 70 21.49 -8.00 9.02
N LYS A 71 20.50 -7.19 9.40
CA LYS A 71 19.79 -7.35 10.68
C LYS A 71 18.85 -8.54 10.71
N THR A 72 18.33 -8.96 9.55
CA THR A 72 17.29 -10.01 9.49
C THR A 72 17.89 -11.41 9.28
N GLY A 73 19.21 -11.51 9.10
CA GLY A 73 19.93 -12.75 8.82
C GLY A 73 19.92 -13.06 7.33
N HIS A 74 21.09 -13.41 6.78
CA HIS A 74 21.22 -13.87 5.40
C HIS A 74 20.46 -15.19 5.22
N THR A 75 19.23 -15.12 4.71
CA THR A 75 18.43 -16.31 4.36
C THR A 75 18.95 -17.02 3.11
N GLY A 76 20.06 -16.56 2.51
CA GLY A 76 20.65 -17.16 1.30
C GLY A 76 19.86 -16.92 0.02
N LEU A 77 18.89 -16.00 0.03
CA LEU A 77 18.01 -15.71 -1.12
C LEU A 77 18.48 -14.47 -1.90
N ASP A 78 18.25 -14.52 -3.21
CA ASP A 78 18.76 -13.63 -4.26
C ASP A 78 18.49 -12.12 -4.00
N PRO A 79 19.41 -11.19 -4.33
CA PRO A 79 19.18 -9.74 -4.23
C PRO A 79 17.87 -9.23 -4.86
N ALA A 80 17.36 -9.86 -5.92
CA ALA A 80 16.10 -9.50 -6.56
C ALA A 80 14.86 -9.79 -5.70
N PHE A 81 15.00 -10.64 -4.67
CA PHE A 81 13.93 -11.11 -3.79
C PHE A 81 13.39 -10.01 -2.85
N TYR A 82 14.21 -9.00 -2.55
CA TYR A 82 13.87 -7.87 -1.67
C TYR A 82 13.58 -6.57 -2.41
N ASN A 83 13.36 -6.62 -3.74
CA ASN A 83 12.77 -5.47 -4.42
C ASN A 83 11.44 -5.18 -3.75
N ALA A 84 11.34 -4.00 -3.14
CA ALA A 84 10.18 -3.66 -2.35
C ALA A 84 8.94 -3.74 -3.24
N LYS A 85 8.01 -4.63 -2.88
CA LYS A 85 6.77 -4.82 -3.62
C LYS A 85 5.81 -3.73 -3.20
N ASN A 86 5.17 -3.14 -4.19
CA ASN A 86 4.08 -2.22 -3.97
C ASN A 86 2.81 -2.88 -4.49
N THR A 87 2.33 -3.88 -3.74
CA THR A 87 1.27 -4.76 -4.26
C THR A 87 0.00 -3.97 -4.62
N PHE A 88 -0.31 -2.87 -3.92
CA PHE A 88 -1.44 -2.01 -4.29
C PHE A 88 -1.20 -1.22 -5.58
N GLN A 89 0.04 -0.79 -5.87
CA GLN A 89 0.38 -0.23 -7.17
C GLN A 89 0.32 -1.29 -8.28
N GLU A 90 0.77 -2.52 -8.03
CA GLU A 90 0.68 -3.62 -8.99
C GLU A 90 -0.78 -3.94 -9.32
N ASP A 91 -1.63 -4.14 -8.30
CA ASP A 91 -3.07 -4.35 -8.44
C ASP A 91 -3.74 -3.19 -9.18
N ALA A 92 -3.37 -1.95 -8.85
CA ALA A 92 -3.89 -0.76 -9.51
C ALA A 92 -3.44 -0.66 -10.97
N HIS A 93 -2.20 -1.04 -11.28
CA HIS A 93 -1.67 -1.05 -12.64
C HIS A 93 -2.33 -2.14 -13.50
N SER A 94 -2.54 -3.34 -12.95
CA SER A 94 -3.34 -4.39 -13.62
C SER A 94 -4.78 -3.95 -13.86
N CYS A 95 -5.39 -3.23 -12.90
CA CYS A 95 -6.70 -2.62 -13.10
C CYS A 95 -6.66 -1.59 -14.24
N TRP A 96 -5.71 -0.65 -14.22
CA TRP A 96 -5.56 0.38 -15.25
C TRP A 96 -5.36 -0.18 -16.66
N GLN A 97 -4.58 -1.27 -16.79
CA GLN A 97 -4.43 -2.00 -18.05
C GLN A 97 -5.77 -2.55 -18.57
N LYS A 98 -6.60 -3.13 -17.69
CA LYS A 98 -7.95 -3.62 -18.05
C LYS A 98 -8.88 -2.48 -18.50
N HIS A 99 -8.66 -1.26 -18.01
CA HIS A 99 -9.36 -0.06 -18.45
C HIS A 99 -8.71 0.63 -19.66
N LEU A 100 -7.89 -0.08 -20.44
CA LEU A 100 -7.21 0.42 -21.64
C LEU A 100 -6.42 1.71 -21.41
N ARG A 101 -5.86 1.86 -20.21
CA ARG A 101 -5.10 3.04 -19.79
C ARG A 101 -5.88 4.36 -19.88
N ASN A 102 -7.21 4.32 -19.80
CA ASN A 102 -8.05 5.50 -19.90
C ASN A 102 -7.71 6.55 -18.81
N PRO A 103 -7.34 7.79 -19.18
CA PRO A 103 -7.05 8.86 -18.22
C PRO A 103 -8.28 9.35 -17.44
N GLY A 104 -9.49 9.15 -17.97
CA GLY A 104 -10.78 9.45 -17.33
C GLY A 104 -11.47 8.18 -16.84
N CYS A 105 -10.83 7.43 -15.95
CA CYS A 105 -11.35 6.13 -15.50
C CYS A 105 -12.76 6.24 -14.88
N ASN A 106 -13.75 5.64 -15.54
CA ASN A 106 -15.15 5.62 -15.09
C ASN A 106 -15.37 4.87 -13.77
N ASP A 107 -14.45 3.96 -13.43
CA ASP A 107 -14.49 3.16 -12.20
C ASP A 107 -13.79 3.86 -11.01
N TYR A 108 -13.31 5.09 -11.20
CA TYR A 108 -12.55 5.82 -10.19
C TYR A 108 -13.34 5.97 -8.88
N LYS A 109 -12.77 5.43 -7.78
CA LYS A 109 -13.35 5.40 -6.43
C LYS A 109 -14.78 4.84 -6.35
N THR A 110 -15.12 3.92 -7.24
CA THR A 110 -16.36 3.13 -7.10
C THR A 110 -16.28 2.15 -5.93
N ALA A 111 -17.44 1.69 -5.44
CA ALA A 111 -17.51 0.79 -4.28
C ALA A 111 -16.75 -0.54 -4.48
N SER A 112 -16.66 -1.03 -5.72
CA SER A 112 -15.92 -2.26 -6.07
C SER A 112 -14.40 -2.10 -6.00
N LYS A 113 -13.88 -0.86 -6.01
CA LYS A 113 -12.44 -0.57 -5.90
C LYS A 113 -12.03 -0.15 -4.48
N ARG A 114 -12.95 -0.22 -3.53
CA ARG A 114 -12.68 0.10 -2.12
C ARG A 114 -11.84 -1.02 -1.50
N LEU A 115 -10.80 -0.62 -0.79
CA LEU A 115 -10.00 -1.53 0.02
C LEU A 115 -10.69 -1.66 1.38
N THR A 116 -11.33 -2.80 1.62
CA THR A 116 -12.02 -3.10 2.89
C THR A 116 -11.40 -4.31 3.56
N PRO A 117 -11.40 -4.39 4.90
CA PRO A 117 -11.04 -5.60 5.61
C PRO A 117 -11.89 -6.78 5.14
N ASP A 118 -11.25 -7.93 4.96
CA ASP A 118 -11.97 -9.18 4.68
C ASP A 118 -12.66 -9.69 5.96
N THR A 119 -13.74 -9.00 6.32
CA THR A 119 -14.61 -9.29 7.46
C THR A 119 -16.07 -9.37 7.00
N ALA A 120 -16.31 -9.40 5.68
CA ALA A 120 -17.65 -9.36 5.12
C ALA A 120 -18.50 -10.56 5.56
N ALA A 121 -17.90 -11.75 5.59
CA ALA A 121 -18.54 -12.97 6.06
C ALA A 121 -18.87 -12.91 7.56
N GLU A 122 -17.92 -12.52 8.39
CA GLU A 122 -18.08 -12.40 9.85
C GLU A 122 -19.13 -11.34 10.22
N ARG A 123 -19.08 -10.18 9.57
CA ARG A 123 -20.06 -9.10 9.77
C ARG A 123 -21.46 -9.53 9.35
N LYS A 124 -21.58 -10.27 8.24
CA LYS A 124 -22.86 -10.85 7.80
C LYS A 124 -23.40 -11.85 8.84
N ALA A 125 -22.53 -12.72 9.37
CA ALA A 125 -22.90 -13.67 10.42
C ALA A 125 -23.32 -12.99 11.72
N ALA A 126 -22.68 -11.86 12.06
CA ALA A 126 -22.98 -11.06 13.25
C ALA A 126 -24.13 -10.05 13.05
N GLY A 127 -24.79 -10.01 11.89
CA GLY A 127 -25.84 -9.03 11.59
C GLY A 127 -25.36 -7.57 11.52
N LEU A 128 -24.05 -7.36 11.39
CA LEU A 128 -23.45 -6.04 11.34
C LEU A 128 -23.54 -5.45 9.92
N PRO A 129 -23.69 -4.11 9.79
CA PRO A 129 -23.69 -3.47 8.49
C PRO A 129 -22.35 -3.65 7.77
N LYS A 130 -22.37 -3.51 6.44
CA LYS A 130 -21.15 -3.50 5.62
C LYS A 130 -20.14 -2.53 6.21
N TYR A 131 -18.88 -2.94 6.18
CA TYR A 131 -17.78 -2.15 6.69
C TYR A 131 -17.73 -0.76 6.02
N ARG A 132 -17.57 0.29 6.82
CA ARG A 132 -17.45 1.70 6.41
C ARG A 132 -16.40 2.38 7.29
N SER A 133 -15.40 3.01 6.70
CA SER A 133 -14.45 3.88 7.39
C SER A 133 -14.72 5.34 7.04
N ALA A 134 -14.46 6.26 7.99
CA ALA A 134 -14.37 7.69 7.68
C ALA A 134 -13.19 8.00 6.73
N GLN A 135 -12.23 7.08 6.63
CA GLN A 135 -11.02 7.15 5.80
C GLN A 135 -10.99 5.98 4.81
N ASP A 136 -12.10 5.74 4.11
CA ASP A 136 -12.17 4.69 3.07
C ASP A 136 -11.04 4.89 2.05
N ARG A 137 -10.15 3.91 1.94
CA ARG A 137 -9.09 3.86 0.94
C ARG A 137 -9.57 3.12 -0.29
N TYR A 138 -9.10 3.54 -1.46
CA TYR A 138 -9.46 2.92 -2.73
C TYR A 138 -8.20 2.50 -3.47
N LEU A 139 -8.27 1.38 -4.18
CA LEU A 139 -7.18 0.93 -5.06
C LEU A 139 -6.81 2.01 -6.08
N CYS A 140 -7.79 2.82 -6.48
CA CYS A 140 -7.61 3.94 -7.40
C CYS A 140 -6.60 4.99 -6.92
N GLU A 141 -6.29 5.07 -5.62
CA GLU A 141 -5.30 6.01 -5.08
C GLU A 141 -3.85 5.60 -5.40
N PHE A 142 -3.65 4.34 -5.78
CA PHE A 142 -2.36 3.80 -6.21
C PHE A 142 -2.25 3.72 -7.74
N CYS A 143 -3.28 4.18 -8.47
CA CYS A 143 -3.36 4.16 -9.92
C CYS A 143 -2.75 5.45 -10.52
N PRO A 144 -2.11 5.41 -11.72
CA PRO A 144 -1.66 6.61 -12.42
C PRO A 144 -2.74 7.67 -12.64
N VAL A 145 -4.00 7.26 -12.77
CA VAL A 145 -5.14 8.20 -12.90
C VAL A 145 -5.31 9.08 -11.66
N HIS A 146 -4.84 8.65 -10.49
CA HIS A 146 -4.97 9.42 -9.26
C HIS A 146 -4.29 10.79 -9.36
N SER A 147 -3.09 10.86 -9.95
CA SER A 147 -2.35 12.12 -10.08
C SER A 147 -3.11 13.12 -10.95
N LEU A 148 -3.68 12.66 -12.07
CA LEU A 148 -4.51 13.46 -12.96
C LEU A 148 -5.75 14.01 -12.26
N VAL A 149 -6.44 13.16 -11.50
CA VAL A 149 -7.65 13.57 -10.75
C VAL A 149 -7.29 14.58 -9.65
N VAL A 150 -6.20 14.34 -8.91
CA VAL A 150 -5.73 15.26 -7.86
C VAL A 150 -5.30 16.60 -8.45
N GLN A 151 -4.60 16.58 -9.58
CA GLN A 151 -4.19 17.79 -10.30
C GLN A 151 -5.42 18.60 -10.74
N ALA A 152 -6.37 17.98 -11.44
CA ALA A 152 -7.61 18.64 -11.87
C ALA A 152 -8.41 19.21 -10.68
N ALA A 153 -8.47 18.49 -9.55
CA ALA A 153 -9.13 18.98 -8.35
C ALA A 153 -8.41 20.20 -7.74
N ARG A 154 -7.07 20.21 -7.73
CA ARG A 154 -6.27 21.34 -7.24
C ARG A 154 -6.35 22.56 -8.17
N GLU A 155 -6.35 22.34 -9.48
CA GLU A 155 -6.58 23.40 -10.48
C GLU A 155 -7.94 24.04 -10.28
N LYS A 156 -9.00 23.23 -10.12
CA LYS A 156 -10.35 23.73 -9.82
C LYS A 156 -10.42 24.48 -8.49
N ALA A 157 -9.60 24.09 -7.51
CA ALA A 157 -9.47 24.77 -6.22
C ALA A 157 -8.58 26.02 -6.27
N GLY A 158 -8.00 26.37 -7.44
CA GLY A 158 -7.14 27.53 -7.61
C GLY A 158 -5.75 27.40 -6.98
N LEU A 159 -5.30 26.18 -6.68
CA LEU A 159 -4.01 25.89 -6.03
C LEU A 159 -2.84 25.78 -7.02
N TYR A 160 -3.12 25.75 -8.32
CA TYR A 160 -2.13 25.89 -9.39
C TYR A 160 -2.47 27.12 -10.23
N LYS A 161 -1.47 27.99 -10.45
CA LYS A 161 -1.48 29.08 -11.43
C LYS A 161 -0.60 28.69 -12.60
#